data_AF-A0A1G6U1R9-F1
#
_entry.id   AF-A0A1G6U1R9-F1
#
_cell.length_a   1.000
_cell.length_b   1.000
_cell.length_c   1.000
_cell.angle_alpha   90.00
_cell.angle_beta   90.00
_cell.angle_gamma   90.00
#
_symmetry.space_group_name_H-M   'P 1'
#
loop_
_entity.id
_entity.type
_entity.pdbx_description
1 polymer ?
#
loop_
_entity_poly.entity_id
_entity_poly.type
_entity_poly.pdbx_seq_one_letter_code
_entity_poly.pdbx_strand_id
1 'polypeptide(L)' 'MRAVVYAEFGGEPRVMTVADPAPTEHGAVIRVEATGLCRSDWHGWAGHEPDIRLPHVPGHEFAGTVAAVGSRVRGR' A
#
# COMPACT_ATOMS: atom_id res chain seq x y z
N MET A 1 -11.57 -1.22 1.50
CA MET A 1 -11.16 -1.06 0.09
C MET A 1 -10.67 -2.38 -0.50
N ARG A 2 -10.60 -2.50 -1.83
CA ARG A 2 -9.97 -3.66 -2.51
C ARG A 2 -8.47 -3.45 -2.62
N ALA A 3 -7.67 -4.48 -2.36
CA ALA A 3 -6.21 -4.47 -2.55
C ALA A 3 -5.67 -5.84 -2.97
N VAL A 4 -4.51 -5.84 -3.61
CA VAL A 4 -3.70 -7.06 -3.79
C VAL A 4 -2.96 -7.31 -2.48
N VAL A 5 -3.05 -8.54 -1.97
CA VAL A 5 -2.41 -8.98 -0.72
C VAL A 5 -1.67 -10.27 -1.00
N TYR A 6 -0.42 -10.39 -0.54
CA TYR A 6 0.24 -11.69 -0.40
C TYR A 6 0.42 -12.03 1.08
N ALA A 7 0.03 -13.25 1.45
CA ALA A 7 0.07 -13.76 2.83
C ALA A 7 1.29 -14.64 3.10
N GLU A 8 2.01 -15.04 2.05
CA GLU A 8 3.22 -15.85 2.09
C GLU A 8 4.20 -15.29 1.04
N PHE A 9 5.50 -15.31 1.34
CA PHE A 9 6.53 -14.97 0.35
C PHE A 9 6.55 -15.99 -0.78
N GLY A 10 6.61 -15.54 -2.03
CA GLY A 10 6.52 -16.42 -3.20
C GLY A 10 5.12 -17.03 -3.43
N GLY A 11 4.14 -16.75 -2.57
CA GLY A 11 2.77 -17.25 -2.69
C GLY A 11 1.91 -16.45 -3.66
N GLU A 12 0.80 -17.02 -4.12
CA GLU A 12 -0.12 -16.34 -5.05
C GLU A 12 -0.73 -15.06 -4.41
N PRO A 13 -0.50 -13.86 -4.97
CA PRO A 13 -1.17 -12.65 -4.50
C PRO A 13 -2.67 -12.71 -4.82
N ARG A 14 -3.52 -12.32 -3.87
CA ARG A 14 -4.98 -12.32 -4.04
C ARG A 14 -5.54 -10.92 -3.94
N VAL A 15 -6.59 -10.65 -4.72
CA VAL A 15 -7.40 -9.45 -4.53
C VAL A 15 -8.36 -9.71 -3.37
N MET A 16 -8.23 -8.91 -2.31
CA MET A 16 -9.02 -9.02 -1.09
C MET A 16 -9.73 -7.70 -0.78
N THR A 17 -10.77 -7.77 0.04
CA THR A 17 -11.33 -6.58 0.71
C THR A 17 -10.64 -6.43 2.06
N VAL A 18 -10.04 -5.28 2.31
CA VAL A 18 -9.41 -4.91 3.58
C VAL A 18 -10.07 -3.65 4.17
N ALA A 19 -9.80 -3.36 5.44
CA ALA A 19 -10.31 -2.14 6.08
C ALA A 19 -9.87 -0.88 5.32
N ASP A 20 -10.74 0.12 5.23
CA ASP A 20 -10.35 1.42 4.71
C ASP A 20 -9.38 2.11 5.68
N PRO A 21 -8.29 2.71 5.18
CA PRO A 21 -7.35 3.41 6.04
C PRO A 21 -7.97 4.71 6.55
N ALA A 22 -7.59 5.09 7.77
CA ALA A 22 -7.80 6.42 8.32
C ALA A 22 -6.46 7.15 8.40
N PRO A 23 -6.40 8.47 8.16
CA PRO A 23 -5.15 9.21 8.28
C PRO A 23 -4.71 9.27 9.75
N THR A 24 -3.41 9.10 10.00
CA THR A 24 -2.81 9.49 11.29
C THR A 24 -2.81 11.02 11.42
N GLU A 25 -2.49 11.58 12.59
CA GLU A 25 -2.49 13.04 12.81
C GLU A 25 -1.69 13.83 11.75
N HIS A 26 -0.59 13.25 11.27
CA HIS A 26 0.30 13.81 10.25
C HIS A 26 0.23 13.09 8.90
N GLY A 27 -0.67 12.12 8.75
CA GLY A 27 -0.79 11.28 7.56
C GLY A 27 -1.80 11.80 6.54
N ALA A 28 -1.81 11.15 5.38
CA ALA A 28 -2.82 11.34 4.34
C ALA A 28 -3.34 9.98 3.88
N VAL A 29 -4.59 9.94 3.48
CA VAL A 29 -5.18 8.82 2.74
C VAL A 29 -5.26 9.21 1.29
N ILE A 30 -4.63 8.41 0.43
CA ILE A 30 -4.65 8.61 -1.02
C ILE A 30 -5.61 7.59 -1.63
N ARG A 31 -6.57 8.07 -2.41
CA ARG A 31 -7.35 7.24 -3.31
C ARG A 31 -6.51 7.00 -4.56
N VAL A 32 -5.86 5.84 -4.61
CA VAL A 32 -4.99 5.42 -5.71
C VAL A 32 -5.83 5.17 -6.96
N GLU A 33 -5.48 5.83 -8.06
CA GLU A 33 -6.12 5.68 -9.39
C GLU A 33 -5.29 4.78 -10.30
N ALA A 34 -3.96 4.85 -10.18
CA ALA A 34 -3.01 4.04 -10.92
C ALA A 34 -1.79 3.70 -10.06
N THR A 35 -1.25 2.50 -10.24
CA THR A 35 0.01 2.05 -9.64
C THR A 35 0.84 1.31 -10.68
N GLY A 36 2.15 1.58 -10.70
CA GLY A 36 3.14 0.82 -11.45
C GLY A 36 3.46 -0.50 -10.76
N LEU A 37 4.07 -1.40 -11.52
CA LEU A 37 4.65 -2.64 -11.02
C LEU A 37 6.15 -2.58 -11.28
N CYS A 38 6.94 -2.59 -10.21
CA CYS A 38 8.39 -2.49 -10.27
C CYS A 38 9.05 -3.82 -9.95
N ARG A 39 10.33 -3.97 -10.32
CA ARG A 39 11.13 -5.16 -9.96
C ARG A 39 11.30 -5.27 -8.45
N SER A 40 11.37 -4.17 -7.72
CA SER A 40 11.45 -4.16 -6.25
C SER A 40 10.19 -4.73 -5.59
N ASP A 41 9.00 -4.61 -6.20
CA ASP A 41 7.81 -5.28 -5.68
C ASP A 41 7.97 -6.81 -5.72
N TRP A 42 8.63 -7.34 -6.77
CA TRP A 42 8.97 -8.76 -6.86
C TRP A 42 10.01 -9.18 -5.81
N HIS A 43 11.03 -8.36 -5.55
CA HIS A 43 12.00 -8.65 -4.48
C HIS A 43 11.33 -8.72 -3.10
N GLY A 44 10.39 -7.80 -2.85
CA GLY A 44 9.58 -7.82 -1.64
C GLY A 44 8.70 -9.07 -1.53
N TRP A 45 7.97 -9.39 -2.60
CA TRP A 45 7.16 -10.60 -2.68
C TRP A 45 7.98 -11.89 -2.52
N ALA A 46 9.22 -11.93 -3.03
CA ALA A 46 10.13 -13.08 -2.90
C ALA A 46 10.76 -13.21 -1.50
N GLY A 47 10.51 -12.28 -0.57
CA GLY A 47 11.04 -12.31 0.79
C GLY A 47 12.50 -11.87 0.90
N HIS A 48 12.99 -11.10 -0.07
CA HIS A 48 14.36 -10.56 -0.04
C HIS A 48 14.49 -9.29 0.81
N GLU A 49 13.37 -8.65 1.17
CA GLU A 49 13.33 -7.41 1.93
C GLU A 49 12.98 -7.68 3.42
N PRO A 50 13.91 -7.42 4.37
CA PRO A 50 13.72 -7.80 5.78
C PRO A 50 12.60 -7.02 6.49
N ASP A 51 12.21 -5.86 5.96
CA ASP A 51 11.21 -4.99 6.58
C ASP A 51 9.76 -5.36 6.23
N ILE A 52 9.56 -6.29 5.29
CA ILE A 52 8.22 -6.70 4.87
C ILE A 52 7.62 -7.66 5.89
N ARG A 53 6.43 -7.29 6.39
CA ARG A 53 5.61 -8.12 7.27
C ARG A 53 4.38 -8.62 6.55
N LEU A 54 4.11 -9.91 6.70
CA LEU A 54 2.95 -10.58 6.13
C LEU A 54 1.74 -10.49 7.09
N PRO A 55 0.50 -10.38 6.57
CA PRO A 55 0.16 -10.18 5.16
C PRO A 55 0.51 -8.77 4.67
N HIS A 56 0.93 -8.64 3.41
CA HIS A 56 1.44 -7.38 2.86
C HIS A 56 0.67 -6.91 1.62
N VAL A 57 0.44 -5.60 1.52
CA VAL A 57 -0.05 -4.91 0.32
C VAL A 57 1.14 -4.21 -0.34
N PRO A 58 1.62 -4.68 -1.50
CA PRO A 58 2.75 -4.07 -2.20
C PRO A 58 2.35 -2.81 -3.00
N GLY A 59 3.33 -2.21 -3.66
CA GLY A 59 3.15 -1.05 -4.53
C GLY A 59 3.69 0.23 -3.91
N HIS A 60 4.76 0.75 -4.49
CA HIS A 60 5.42 1.99 -4.06
C HIS A 60 5.49 3.04 -5.18
N GLU A 61 4.92 2.75 -6.34
CA GLU A 61 4.86 3.64 -7.49
C GLU A 61 3.38 3.92 -7.82
N PHE A 62 2.78 4.96 -7.23
CA PHE A 62 1.36 5.23 -7.44
C PHE A 62 1.04 6.70 -7.65
N ALA A 63 -0.09 6.94 -8.30
CA ALA A 63 -0.69 8.26 -8.48
C ALA A 63 -2.19 8.21 -8.15
N GLY A 64 -2.70 9.32 -7.61
CA GLY A 64 -4.09 9.40 -7.19
C GLY A 64 -4.42 10.75 -6.57
N THR A 65 -5.56 10.82 -5.89
CA THR A 65 -6.04 12.04 -5.24
C THR A 65 -6.00 11.89 -3.73
N VAL A 66 -5.67 12.97 -3.01
CA VAL A 66 -5.81 13.02 -1.56
C VAL A 66 -7.29 12.92 -1.20
N ALA A 67 -7.68 11.86 -0.48
CA ALA A 67 -9.05 11.61 -0.06
C ALA A 67 -9.32 12.12 1.37
N ALA A 68 -8.31 12.07 2.24
CA ALA A 68 -8.37 12.63 3.59
C ALA A 68 -6.97 12.99 4.10
N VAL A 69 -6.90 13.89 5.07
CA VAL A 69 -5.65 14.28 5.76
C VAL A 69 -5.86 14.30 7.27
N GLY A 70 -4.76 14.11 8.01
CA GLY A 70 -4.75 14.19 9.47
C GLY A 70 -4.96 15.62 9.98
N SER A 71 -5.39 15.72 11.24
CA SER A 71 -5.72 17.00 11.90
C SER A 71 -4.56 18.00 11.99
N ARG A 72 -3.31 17.53 11.87
CA ARG A 72 -2.09 18.36 11.93
C ARG A 72 -1.48 18.64 10.56
N VAL A 73 -2.10 18.18 9.48
CA VAL A 73 -1.67 18.51 8.11
C VAL A 73 -2.07 19.95 7.79
N ARG A 74 -1.19 20.70 7.12
CA ARG A 74 -1.40 22.09 6.68
C ARG A 74 -1.02 22.21 5.21
N GLY A 75 -1.89 22.78 4.39
CA GLY A 75 -1.51 23.22 3.05
C GLY A 75 -0.61 24.45 3.17
N ARG A 76 0.52 24.47 2.47
CA ARG A 76 1.31 25.69 2.28
C ARG A 76 0.85 26.40 1.03
#